data_AF-A0A9E5I210-F1
#
_entry.id   AF-A0A9E5I210-F1
#
_cell.length_a   1.000
_cell.length_b   1.000
_cell.length_c   1.000
_cell.angle_alpha   90.00
_cell.angle_beta   90.00
_cell.angle_gamma   90.00
#
_symmetry.space_group_name_H-M   'P 1'
#
loop_
_entity.id
_entity.type
_entity.pdbx_description
1 polymer ?
#
loop_
_entity_poly.entity_id
_entity_poly.type
_entity_poly.pdbx_seq_one_letter_code
_entity_poly.pdbx_strand_id
1 'polypeptide(L)'
;MHDGLIQWLAHGYLDWAWWQIVIFTLVMTHITIASVTIFLHRCQAHRALDLHAIPSHFFRFWLWLTTGMVTKEWASVHRKHHAKCESVEDPHSPQVLGIDTVLLRGAELYKVEAAKKETLEKFGHGTPDDWIEHKLYSRFTWQGVGLMLIIDLFLFGAIGATVWAVQMLWIPITAAGVINGIGHYWGYRNYDCEDASTNIVPWGILIGGEELHNNHHTYATSAKLSNKWYEFDIGWAYICALRSLGLAKVKKVPPKPILSEVRPADDKTLEAIIANRYEIMARYSKTLKRCIANEFQHMQEFASHLKDARDWL
;
A
#
# COMPACT_ATOMS: atom_id res chain seq x y z
N MET A 1 -20.30 -44.17 11.29
CA MET A 1 -19.20 -43.47 10.59
C MET A 1 -19.73 -42.41 9.63
N HIS A 2 -20.72 -42.71 8.77
CA HIS A 2 -21.33 -41.72 7.88
C HIS A 2 -21.89 -40.48 8.60
N ASP A 3 -22.60 -40.67 9.71
CA ASP A 3 -23.20 -39.55 10.44
C ASP A 3 -22.14 -38.59 11.01
N GLY A 4 -21.02 -39.11 11.51
CA GLY A 4 -19.93 -38.28 12.03
C GLY A 4 -19.24 -37.43 10.96
N LEU A 5 -19.05 -38.00 9.76
CA LEU A 5 -18.49 -37.25 8.63
C LEU A 5 -19.45 -36.16 8.15
N ILE A 6 -20.75 -36.44 8.07
CA ILE A 6 -21.77 -35.46 7.69
C ILE A 6 -21.85 -34.33 8.71
N GLN A 7 -21.83 -34.65 10.00
CA GLN A 7 -21.84 -33.66 11.08
C GLN A 7 -20.59 -32.77 11.04
N TRP A 8 -19.39 -33.35 10.89
CA TRP A 8 -18.17 -32.55 10.74
C TRP A 8 -18.17 -31.72 9.45
N LEU A 9 -18.69 -32.24 8.33
CA LEU A 9 -18.81 -31.42 7.10
C LEU A 9 -19.76 -30.24 7.28
N ALA A 10 -20.81 -30.37 8.11
CA ALA A 10 -21.76 -29.29 8.36
C ALA A 10 -21.25 -28.25 9.37
N HIS A 11 -20.50 -28.69 10.40
CA HIS A 11 -20.18 -27.87 11.58
C HIS A 11 -18.67 -27.62 11.78
N GLY A 12 -17.82 -28.40 11.12
CA GLY A 12 -16.38 -28.43 11.38
C GLY A 12 -16.03 -28.97 12.76
N TYR A 13 -14.80 -28.73 13.17
CA TYR A 13 -14.33 -29.06 14.52
C TYR A 13 -14.83 -28.06 15.58
N LEU A 14 -15.00 -26.79 15.20
CA LEU A 14 -15.31 -25.72 16.17
C LEU A 14 -16.81 -25.54 16.43
N ASP A 15 -17.68 -26.00 15.53
CA ASP A 15 -19.14 -25.81 15.59
C ASP A 15 -19.55 -24.35 15.84
N TRP A 16 -18.93 -23.45 15.08
CA TRP A 16 -19.14 -22.01 15.21
C TRP A 16 -20.37 -21.54 14.44
N ALA A 17 -21.07 -20.57 15.01
CA ALA A 17 -22.11 -19.85 14.31
C ALA A 17 -21.53 -19.05 13.13
N TRP A 18 -22.35 -18.86 12.08
CA TRP A 18 -21.92 -18.19 10.84
C TRP A 18 -21.24 -16.83 11.07
N TRP A 19 -21.71 -16.04 12.05
CA TRP A 19 -21.14 -14.72 12.32
C TRP A 19 -19.74 -14.79 12.94
N GLN A 20 -19.44 -15.83 13.72
CA GLN A 20 -18.10 -16.08 14.27
C GLN A 20 -17.13 -16.42 13.14
N ILE A 21 -17.58 -17.22 12.16
CA ILE A 21 -16.80 -17.55 10.96
C ILE A 21 -16.54 -16.30 10.11
N VAL A 22 -17.53 -15.41 9.96
CA VAL A 22 -17.33 -14.13 9.25
C VAL A 22 -16.30 -13.26 9.96
N ILE A 23 -16.41 -13.07 11.28
CA ILE A 23 -15.44 -12.27 12.06
C ILE A 23 -14.05 -12.89 11.94
N PHE A 24 -13.94 -14.22 12.09
CA PHE A 24 -12.68 -14.93 11.90
C PHE A 24 -12.08 -14.66 10.53
N THR A 25 -12.87 -14.81 9.46
CA THR A 25 -12.42 -14.58 8.08
C THR A 25 -11.89 -13.15 7.92
N LEU A 26 -12.61 -12.15 8.43
CA LEU A 26 -12.19 -10.75 8.37
C LEU A 26 -10.91 -10.48 9.17
N VAL A 27 -10.75 -11.10 10.34
CA VAL A 27 -9.51 -10.98 11.13
C VAL A 27 -8.33 -11.60 10.37
N MET A 28 -8.53 -12.78 9.78
CA MET A 28 -7.48 -13.48 9.05
C MET A 28 -7.04 -12.71 7.80
N THR A 29 -7.98 -12.17 7.01
CA THR A 29 -7.64 -11.32 5.86
C THR A 29 -6.94 -10.04 6.30
N HIS A 30 -7.34 -9.46 7.43
CA HIS A 30 -6.68 -8.28 7.99
C HIS A 30 -5.24 -8.55 8.44
N ILE A 31 -4.95 -9.72 9.03
CA ILE A 31 -3.57 -10.13 9.35
C ILE A 31 -2.76 -10.29 8.06
N THR A 32 -3.36 -10.84 7.00
CA THR A 32 -2.69 -10.94 5.69
C THR A 32 -2.36 -9.55 5.12
N ILE A 33 -3.30 -8.60 5.16
CA ILE A 33 -3.05 -7.21 4.76
C ILE A 33 -1.94 -6.58 5.60
N ALA A 34 -2.00 -6.72 6.93
CA ALA A 34 -0.98 -6.21 7.83
C ALA A 34 0.40 -6.80 7.51
N SER A 35 0.46 -8.07 7.10
CA SER A 35 1.68 -8.74 6.67
C SER A 35 2.19 -8.17 5.34
N VAL A 36 1.33 -7.96 4.35
CA VAL A 36 1.72 -7.34 3.07
C VAL A 36 2.23 -5.91 3.29
N THR A 37 1.47 -5.05 3.99
CA THR A 37 1.84 -3.64 4.18
C THR A 37 3.10 -3.47 5.03
N ILE A 38 3.20 -4.14 6.19
CA ILE A 38 4.33 -3.93 7.11
C ILE A 38 5.59 -4.61 6.59
N PHE A 39 5.47 -5.88 6.19
CA PHE A 39 6.62 -6.69 5.80
C PHE A 39 6.98 -6.53 4.33
N LEU A 40 6.11 -6.94 3.39
CA LEU A 40 6.48 -6.92 1.96
C LEU A 40 6.68 -5.49 1.44
N HIS A 41 5.75 -4.59 1.76
CA HIS A 41 5.73 -3.25 1.22
C HIS A 41 6.74 -2.33 1.91
N ARG A 42 6.48 -1.96 3.17
CA ARG A 42 7.28 -0.93 3.87
C ARG A 42 8.66 -1.44 4.26
N CYS A 43 8.79 -2.67 4.73
CA CYS A 43 10.08 -3.23 5.15
C CYS A 43 10.91 -3.74 3.97
N GLN A 44 10.40 -4.70 3.19
CA GLN A 44 11.17 -5.36 2.14
C GLN A 44 11.31 -4.48 0.90
N ALA A 45 10.23 -3.99 0.29
CA ALA A 45 10.33 -3.21 -0.94
C ALA A 45 11.00 -1.85 -0.71
N HIS A 46 10.57 -1.11 0.32
CA HIS A 46 10.99 0.29 0.54
C HIS A 46 12.06 0.53 1.60
N ARG A 47 12.41 -0.49 2.38
CA ARG A 47 13.40 -0.37 3.48
C ARG A 47 13.09 0.79 4.44
N ALA A 48 11.81 1.06 4.67
CA ALA A 48 11.35 2.17 5.50
C ALA A 48 11.51 1.90 7.01
N LEU A 49 11.56 0.62 7.39
CA LEU A 49 11.80 0.14 8.74
C LEU A 49 12.61 -1.15 8.73
N ASP A 50 13.29 -1.43 9.82
CA ASP A 50 13.81 -2.77 10.15
C ASP A 50 12.86 -3.46 11.12
N LEU A 51 12.63 -4.75 10.92
CA LEU A 51 11.87 -5.60 11.81
C LEU A 51 12.80 -6.53 12.58
N HIS A 52 12.47 -6.79 13.84
CA HIS A 52 13.08 -7.86 14.61
C HIS A 52 12.80 -9.22 13.95
N ALA A 53 13.65 -10.22 14.20
CA ALA A 53 13.55 -11.54 13.57
C ALA A 53 12.19 -12.22 13.81
N ILE A 54 11.61 -12.03 14.99
CA ILE A 54 10.30 -12.61 15.37
C ILE A 54 9.16 -12.13 14.45
N PRO A 55 8.79 -10.83 14.41
CA PRO A 55 7.72 -10.38 13.51
C PRO A 55 8.09 -10.58 12.04
N SER A 56 9.36 -10.42 11.67
CA SER A 56 9.83 -10.67 10.30
C SER A 56 9.52 -12.10 9.85
N HIS A 57 9.87 -13.10 10.66
CA HIS A 57 9.57 -14.50 10.35
C HIS A 57 8.07 -14.81 10.40
N PHE A 58 7.35 -14.25 11.39
CA PHE A 58 5.89 -14.41 11.46
C PHE A 58 5.22 -13.96 10.16
N PHE A 59 5.56 -12.78 9.65
CA PHE A 59 4.96 -12.26 8.41
C PHE A 59 5.34 -13.13 7.20
N ARG A 60 6.60 -13.57 7.08
CA ARG A 60 7.04 -14.48 6.01
C ARG A 60 6.24 -15.77 6.00
N PHE A 61 6.15 -16.43 7.15
CA PHE A 61 5.39 -17.65 7.32
C PHE A 61 3.90 -17.45 6.99
N TRP A 62 3.31 -16.37 7.52
CA TRP A 62 1.90 -16.07 7.30
C TRP A 62 1.58 -15.86 5.83
N LEU A 63 2.41 -15.11 5.11
CA LEU A 63 2.23 -14.84 3.70
C LEU A 63 2.41 -16.11 2.86
N TRP A 64 3.39 -16.95 3.19
CA TRP A 64 3.53 -18.26 2.56
C TRP A 64 2.28 -19.13 2.75
N LEU A 65 1.75 -19.18 3.97
CA LEU A 65 0.54 -19.96 4.31
C LEU A 65 -0.72 -19.43 3.59
N THR A 66 -0.91 -18.12 3.55
CA THR A 66 -2.18 -17.50 3.14
C THR A 66 -2.21 -16.98 1.70
N THR A 67 -1.06 -16.85 1.05
CA THR A 67 -0.98 -16.25 -0.30
C THR A 67 -0.01 -16.97 -1.23
N GLY A 68 0.95 -17.73 -0.68
CA GLY A 68 2.01 -18.37 -1.45
C GLY A 68 3.01 -17.38 -2.07
N MET A 69 2.96 -16.10 -1.70
CA MET A 69 3.86 -15.08 -2.25
C MET A 69 5.29 -15.26 -1.76
N VAL A 70 6.24 -15.15 -2.69
CA VAL A 70 7.69 -15.15 -2.40
C VAL A 70 8.16 -13.73 -2.18
N THR A 71 8.94 -13.51 -1.12
CA THR A 71 9.36 -12.16 -0.69
C THR A 71 10.11 -11.43 -1.80
N LYS A 72 11.06 -12.13 -2.45
CA LYS A 72 11.90 -11.57 -3.50
C LYS A 72 11.10 -11.17 -4.73
N GLU A 73 10.16 -12.02 -5.15
CA GLU A 73 9.29 -11.75 -6.29
C GLU A 73 8.45 -10.50 -6.05
N TRP A 74 7.77 -10.44 -4.90
CA TRP A 74 6.91 -9.31 -4.58
C TRP A 74 7.68 -7.99 -4.49
N ALA A 75 8.79 -7.98 -3.74
CA ALA A 75 9.62 -6.79 -3.61
C ALA A 75 10.20 -6.35 -4.95
N SER A 76 10.61 -7.28 -5.82
CA SER A 76 11.12 -6.96 -7.16
C SER A 76 10.08 -6.30 -8.05
N VAL A 77 8.88 -6.90 -8.15
CA VAL A 77 7.80 -6.37 -8.99
C VAL A 77 7.37 -4.98 -8.49
N HIS A 78 7.24 -4.81 -7.17
CA HIS A 78 6.87 -3.52 -6.58
C HIS A 78 7.92 -2.43 -6.79
N ARG A 79 9.21 -2.78 -6.61
CA ARG A 79 10.31 -1.84 -6.87
C ARG A 79 10.41 -1.46 -8.35
N LYS A 80 10.14 -2.41 -9.25
CA LYS A 80 10.07 -2.12 -10.71
C LYS A 80 8.93 -1.17 -11.02
N HIS A 81 7.75 -1.39 -10.45
CA HIS A 81 6.61 -0.48 -10.57
C HIS A 81 7.00 0.95 -10.16
N HIS A 82 7.58 1.16 -8.98
CA HIS A 82 8.04 2.50 -8.60
C HIS A 82 9.11 3.08 -9.52
N ALA A 83 10.06 2.27 -10.00
CA ALA A 83 11.15 2.74 -10.85
C ALA A 83 10.70 3.08 -12.28
N LYS A 84 9.58 2.52 -12.72
CA LYS A 84 9.06 2.60 -14.10
C LYS A 84 7.63 3.05 -14.16
N CYS A 85 7.15 3.71 -13.10
CA CYS A 85 5.75 4.02 -12.87
C CYS A 85 5.16 4.76 -14.08
N GLU A 86 4.00 4.30 -14.53
CA GLU A 86 3.28 4.85 -15.70
C GLU A 86 4.05 4.85 -17.03
N SER A 87 5.11 4.03 -17.14
CA SER A 87 5.76 3.73 -18.41
C SER A 87 5.33 2.37 -18.94
N VAL A 88 5.67 2.09 -20.20
CA VAL A 88 5.45 0.75 -20.82
C VAL A 88 6.20 -0.38 -20.11
N GLU A 89 7.19 -0.05 -19.27
CA GLU A 89 7.91 -1.03 -18.45
C GLU A 89 7.27 -1.26 -17.08
N ASP A 90 6.25 -0.49 -16.68
CA ASP A 90 5.49 -0.73 -15.45
C ASP A 90 4.66 -2.02 -15.61
N PRO A 91 4.86 -3.04 -14.75
CA PRO A 91 4.13 -4.30 -14.88
C PRO A 91 2.62 -4.17 -14.71
N HIS A 92 2.12 -3.12 -14.06
CA HIS A 92 0.71 -2.97 -13.75
C HIS A 92 0.23 -1.51 -13.78
N SER A 93 0.76 -0.70 -14.69
CA SER A 93 0.25 0.66 -14.93
C SER A 93 -1.16 0.61 -15.54
N PRO A 94 -2.19 1.17 -14.87
CA PRO A 94 -3.52 1.30 -15.46
C PRO A 94 -3.58 2.40 -16.53
N GLN A 95 -2.63 3.34 -16.54
CA GLN A 95 -2.54 4.38 -17.58
C GLN A 95 -2.08 3.81 -18.92
N VAL A 96 -1.25 2.77 -18.89
CA VAL A 96 -0.76 2.09 -20.10
C VAL A 96 -1.63 0.88 -20.48
N LEU A 97 -1.99 0.04 -19.51
CA LEU A 97 -2.69 -1.24 -19.75
C LEU A 97 -4.22 -1.13 -19.71
N GLY A 98 -4.74 0.02 -19.27
CA GLY A 98 -6.15 0.24 -19.02
C GLY A 98 -6.58 -0.24 -17.63
N ILE A 99 -7.51 0.51 -17.03
CA ILE A 99 -7.98 0.28 -15.66
C ILE A 99 -8.63 -1.11 -15.49
N ASP A 100 -9.44 -1.55 -16.47
CA ASP A 100 -10.12 -2.85 -16.42
C ASP A 100 -9.12 -4.01 -16.37
N THR A 101 -8.02 -3.90 -17.11
CA THR A 101 -6.96 -4.90 -17.13
C THR A 101 -6.32 -5.03 -15.75
N VAL A 102 -5.99 -3.91 -15.11
CA VAL A 102 -5.33 -3.94 -13.80
C VAL A 102 -6.30 -4.41 -12.71
N LEU A 103 -7.56 -3.93 -12.72
CA LEU A 103 -8.59 -4.33 -11.75
C LEU A 103 -8.90 -5.83 -11.80
N LEU A 104 -9.01 -6.40 -13.00
CA LEU A 104 -9.44 -7.79 -13.18
C LEU A 104 -8.30 -8.78 -13.29
N ARG A 105 -7.11 -8.33 -13.71
CA ARG A 105 -5.96 -9.21 -14.03
C ARG A 105 -4.65 -8.81 -13.35
N GLY A 106 -4.71 -7.96 -12.32
CA GLY A 106 -3.53 -7.48 -11.61
C GLY A 106 -2.66 -8.61 -11.05
N ALA A 107 -3.27 -9.69 -10.57
CA ALA A 107 -2.54 -10.86 -10.07
C ALA A 107 -1.83 -11.65 -11.19
N GLU A 108 -2.42 -11.74 -12.37
CA GLU A 108 -1.82 -12.34 -13.56
C GLU A 108 -0.66 -11.49 -14.07
N LEU A 109 -0.82 -10.16 -14.12
CA LEU A 109 0.25 -9.22 -14.46
C LEU A 109 1.44 -9.38 -13.50
N TYR A 110 1.16 -9.46 -12.20
CA TYR A 110 2.16 -9.75 -11.18
C TYR A 110 2.90 -11.07 -11.47
N LYS A 111 2.18 -12.17 -11.73
CA LYS A 111 2.79 -13.49 -12.01
C LYS A 111 3.68 -13.47 -13.25
N VAL A 112 3.24 -12.78 -14.32
CA VAL A 112 4.03 -12.63 -15.55
C VAL A 112 5.35 -11.92 -15.26
N GLU A 113 5.32 -10.85 -14.47
CA GLU A 113 6.53 -10.10 -14.15
C GLU A 113 7.43 -10.83 -13.15
N ALA A 114 6.86 -11.47 -12.14
CA ALA A 114 7.58 -12.26 -11.13
C ALA A 114 8.37 -13.43 -11.75
N ALA A 115 7.90 -13.98 -12.87
CA ALA A 115 8.59 -15.04 -13.60
C ALA A 115 9.86 -14.56 -14.36
N LYS A 116 10.09 -13.25 -14.50
CA LYS A 116 11.22 -12.70 -15.24
C LYS A 116 12.48 -12.62 -14.38
N LYS A 117 13.50 -13.42 -14.73
CA LYS A 117 14.79 -13.45 -14.04
C LYS A 117 15.47 -12.08 -13.97
N GLU A 118 15.45 -11.32 -15.06
CA GLU A 118 16.02 -9.96 -15.11
C GLU A 118 15.43 -9.05 -14.03
N THR A 119 14.12 -9.09 -13.83
CA THR A 119 13.44 -8.31 -12.80
C THR A 119 13.84 -8.74 -11.39
N LEU A 120 13.96 -10.04 -11.15
CA LEU A 120 14.42 -10.57 -9.87
C LEU A 120 15.88 -10.23 -9.57
N GLU A 121 16.74 -10.26 -10.59
CA GLU A 121 18.16 -9.92 -10.48
C GLU A 121 18.33 -8.43 -10.21
N LYS A 122 17.65 -7.56 -10.96
CA LYS A 122 17.80 -6.10 -10.89
C LYS A 122 17.13 -5.48 -9.66
N PHE A 123 15.95 -5.98 -9.28
CA PHE A 123 15.13 -5.35 -8.25
C PHE A 123 15.02 -6.17 -6.96
N GLY A 124 15.56 -7.40 -6.90
CA GLY A 124 15.36 -8.31 -5.76
C GLY A 124 16.35 -8.16 -4.60
N HIS A 125 17.29 -7.22 -4.69
CA HIS A 125 18.41 -7.13 -3.75
C HIS A 125 18.01 -6.82 -2.30
N GLY A 126 18.68 -7.47 -1.35
CA GLY A 126 18.48 -7.28 0.09
C GLY A 126 17.13 -7.77 0.62
N THR A 127 16.50 -8.70 -0.09
CA THR A 127 15.41 -9.55 0.43
C THR A 127 16.03 -10.74 1.18
N PRO A 128 15.27 -11.49 2.00
CA PRO A 128 15.81 -12.65 2.70
C PRO A 128 16.36 -13.68 1.71
N ASP A 129 17.53 -14.24 2.05
CA ASP A 129 18.27 -15.21 1.22
C ASP A 129 18.70 -16.42 2.05
N ASP A 130 17.98 -16.69 3.14
CA ASP A 130 18.29 -17.74 4.10
C ASP A 130 17.74 -19.12 3.67
N TRP A 131 18.12 -20.16 4.42
CA TRP A 131 17.73 -21.53 4.12
C TRP A 131 16.21 -21.73 4.04
N ILE A 132 15.44 -21.06 4.91
CA ILE A 132 13.98 -21.24 4.93
C ILE A 132 13.32 -20.59 3.70
N GLU A 133 13.83 -19.44 3.24
CA GLU A 133 13.36 -18.83 1.99
C GLU A 133 13.57 -19.79 0.81
N HIS A 134 14.76 -20.41 0.72
CA HIS A 134 15.14 -21.26 -0.41
C HIS A 134 14.48 -22.64 -0.39
N LYS A 135 14.40 -23.27 0.78
CA LYS A 135 14.01 -24.68 0.90
C LYS A 135 12.55 -24.88 1.25
N LEU A 136 11.90 -23.88 1.84
CA LEU A 136 10.49 -23.93 2.20
C LEU A 136 9.67 -22.93 1.38
N TYR A 137 9.85 -21.62 1.62
CA TYR A 137 8.90 -20.63 1.13
C TYR A 137 8.89 -20.49 -0.40
N SER A 138 10.06 -20.43 -1.05
CA SER A 138 10.16 -20.33 -2.50
C SER A 138 9.93 -21.66 -3.22
N ARG A 139 10.22 -22.79 -2.57
CA ARG A 139 10.11 -24.12 -3.18
C ARG A 139 8.68 -24.67 -3.14
N PHE A 140 7.96 -24.36 -2.05
CA PHE A 140 6.67 -24.98 -1.74
C PHE A 140 5.55 -23.94 -1.61
N THR A 141 5.47 -23.00 -2.54
CA THR A 141 4.55 -21.85 -2.50
C THR A 141 3.07 -22.26 -2.40
N TRP A 142 2.64 -23.26 -3.18
CA TRP A 142 1.25 -23.71 -3.17
C TRP A 142 0.91 -24.61 -1.98
N GLN A 143 1.90 -25.26 -1.35
CA GLN A 143 1.67 -26.13 -0.19
C GLN A 143 1.24 -25.33 1.04
N GLY A 144 1.73 -24.09 1.21
CA GLY A 144 1.24 -23.21 2.27
C GLY A 144 -0.25 -22.92 2.09
N VAL A 145 -0.62 -22.51 0.87
CA VAL A 145 -2.01 -22.26 0.48
C VAL A 145 -2.90 -23.50 0.63
N GLY A 146 -2.40 -24.68 0.25
CA GLY A 146 -3.09 -25.96 0.43
C GLY A 146 -3.24 -26.37 1.90
N LEU A 147 -2.23 -26.08 2.73
CA LEU A 147 -2.30 -26.30 4.17
C LEU A 147 -3.36 -25.41 4.81
N MET A 148 -3.48 -24.14 4.38
CA MET A 148 -4.56 -23.25 4.85
C MET A 148 -5.94 -23.82 4.51
N LEU A 149 -6.14 -24.36 3.30
CA LEU A 149 -7.40 -25.02 2.93
C LEU A 149 -7.74 -26.19 3.85
N ILE A 150 -6.74 -27.03 4.16
CA ILE A 150 -6.93 -28.16 5.09
C ILE A 150 -7.31 -27.66 6.48
N ILE A 151 -6.65 -26.59 6.96
CA ILE A 151 -6.97 -25.98 8.26
C ILE A 151 -8.41 -25.45 8.27
N ASP A 152 -8.83 -24.69 7.28
CA ASP A 152 -10.18 -24.10 7.25
C ASP A 152 -11.26 -25.18 7.14
N LEU A 153 -11.05 -26.20 6.30
CA LEU A 153 -11.94 -27.35 6.21
C LEU A 153 -12.02 -28.11 7.53
N PHE A 154 -10.88 -28.30 8.21
CA PHE A 154 -10.84 -28.92 9.54
C PHE A 154 -11.64 -28.14 10.57
N LEU A 155 -11.44 -26.82 10.63
CA LEU A 155 -12.05 -25.97 11.65
C LEU A 155 -13.55 -25.76 11.41
N PHE A 156 -13.98 -25.58 10.15
CA PHE A 156 -15.34 -25.14 9.82
C PHE A 156 -16.14 -26.14 8.98
N GLY A 157 -15.55 -27.26 8.56
CA GLY A 157 -16.22 -28.20 7.66
C GLY A 157 -16.27 -27.65 6.24
N ALA A 158 -17.32 -27.95 5.48
CA ALA A 158 -17.44 -27.58 4.07
C ALA A 158 -17.41 -26.06 3.83
N ILE A 159 -17.98 -25.25 4.75
CA ILE A 159 -17.94 -23.78 4.65
C ILE A 159 -16.51 -23.23 4.77
N GLY A 160 -15.58 -24.00 5.33
CA GLY A 160 -14.15 -23.68 5.34
C GLY A 160 -13.57 -23.45 3.94
N ALA A 161 -14.11 -24.09 2.90
CA ALA A 161 -13.70 -23.81 1.52
C ALA A 161 -14.03 -22.36 1.10
N THR A 162 -15.15 -21.81 1.58
CA THR A 162 -15.53 -20.41 1.32
C THR A 162 -14.64 -19.45 2.10
N VAL A 163 -14.33 -19.75 3.36
CA VAL A 163 -13.36 -18.97 4.17
C VAL A 163 -12.02 -18.88 3.45
N TRP A 164 -11.49 -20.03 3.04
CA TRP A 164 -10.25 -20.12 2.28
C TRP A 164 -10.33 -19.33 0.97
N ALA A 165 -11.41 -19.46 0.19
CA ALA A 165 -11.58 -18.75 -1.07
C ALA A 165 -11.56 -17.23 -0.88
N VAL A 166 -12.22 -16.72 0.16
CA VAL A 166 -12.19 -15.29 0.52
C VAL A 166 -10.76 -14.86 0.84
N GLN A 167 -10.01 -15.64 1.62
CA GLN A 167 -8.61 -15.34 1.93
C GLN A 167 -7.73 -15.29 0.66
N MET A 168 -7.90 -16.24 -0.26
CA MET A 168 -7.11 -16.30 -1.50
C MET A 168 -7.42 -15.16 -2.46
N LEU A 169 -8.68 -14.72 -2.51
CA LEU A 169 -9.11 -13.61 -3.38
C LEU A 169 -8.77 -12.24 -2.81
N TRP A 170 -8.55 -12.14 -1.50
CA TRP A 170 -8.44 -10.86 -0.81
C TRP A 170 -7.31 -9.97 -1.36
N ILE A 171 -6.06 -10.47 -1.39
CA ILE A 171 -4.90 -9.70 -1.87
C ILE A 171 -4.95 -9.44 -3.38
N PRO A 172 -5.30 -10.41 -4.26
CA PRO A 172 -5.52 -10.16 -5.68
C PRO A 172 -6.50 -9.02 -5.96
N ILE A 173 -7.64 -8.99 -5.27
CA ILE A 173 -8.67 -7.96 -5.49
C ILE A 173 -8.23 -6.62 -4.88
N THR A 174 -7.81 -6.61 -3.62
CA THR A 174 -7.54 -5.36 -2.90
C THR A 174 -6.22 -4.72 -3.30
N ALA A 175 -5.11 -5.46 -3.28
CA ALA A 175 -3.80 -4.89 -3.59
C ALA A 175 -3.55 -4.84 -5.10
N ALA A 176 -3.63 -5.99 -5.79
CA ALA A 176 -3.26 -6.05 -7.20
C ALA A 176 -4.31 -5.39 -8.13
N GLY A 177 -5.59 -5.44 -7.75
CA GLY A 177 -6.67 -4.74 -8.43
C GLY A 177 -6.83 -3.31 -7.93
N VAL A 178 -7.36 -3.12 -6.72
CA VAL A 178 -7.79 -1.79 -6.23
C VAL A 178 -6.63 -0.82 -6.01
N ILE A 179 -5.56 -1.20 -5.30
CA ILE A 179 -4.44 -0.27 -5.05
C ILE A 179 -3.69 0.04 -6.35
N ASN A 180 -3.26 -0.97 -7.12
CA ASN A 180 -2.54 -0.71 -8.37
C ASN A 180 -3.42 -0.08 -9.46
N GLY A 181 -4.72 -0.38 -9.47
CA GLY A 181 -5.68 0.18 -10.43
C GLY A 181 -6.19 1.54 -9.98
N ILE A 182 -7.12 1.56 -9.00
CA ILE A 182 -7.76 2.80 -8.54
C ILE A 182 -6.74 3.78 -7.98
N GLY A 183 -5.76 3.29 -7.20
CA GLY A 183 -4.70 4.12 -6.64
C GLY A 183 -3.83 4.81 -7.68
N HIS A 184 -3.88 4.42 -8.95
CA HIS A 184 -3.19 5.11 -10.06
C HIS A 184 -4.13 5.73 -11.09
N TYR A 185 -5.43 5.75 -10.82
CA TYR A 185 -6.44 6.17 -11.79
C TYR A 185 -7.40 7.22 -11.24
N TRP A 186 -7.83 7.09 -9.98
CA TRP A 186 -8.84 7.96 -9.41
C TRP A 186 -8.74 8.12 -7.90
N GLY A 187 -8.76 9.37 -7.44
CA GLY A 187 -8.73 9.73 -6.04
C GLY A 187 -8.28 11.17 -5.85
N TYR A 188 -7.95 11.53 -4.61
CA TYR A 188 -7.39 12.85 -4.28
C TYR A 188 -5.87 12.81 -4.24
N ARG A 189 -5.22 13.96 -4.49
CA ARG A 189 -3.76 14.10 -4.41
C ARG A 189 -3.39 15.18 -3.42
N ASN A 190 -2.49 14.85 -2.50
CA ASN A 190 -1.86 15.83 -1.62
C ASN A 190 -0.61 16.44 -2.25
N TYR A 191 0.03 15.70 -3.15
CA TYR A 191 1.30 16.04 -3.76
C TYR A 191 1.23 15.84 -5.26
N ASP A 192 1.97 16.70 -5.96
CA ASP A 192 2.12 16.66 -7.40
C ASP A 192 3.41 15.92 -7.75
N CYS A 193 3.41 14.59 -7.59
CA CYS A 193 4.48 13.72 -8.07
C CYS A 193 4.31 13.46 -9.58
N GLU A 194 5.37 13.01 -10.25
CA GLU A 194 5.38 12.82 -11.71
C GLU A 194 4.45 11.70 -12.19
N ASP A 195 4.14 10.72 -11.33
CA ASP A 195 3.24 9.62 -11.62
C ASP A 195 1.74 9.97 -11.42
N ALA A 196 0.85 9.06 -11.81
CA ALA A 196 -0.59 9.19 -11.73
C ALA A 196 -1.20 8.75 -10.37
N SER A 197 -0.39 8.50 -9.34
CA SER A 197 -0.88 7.98 -8.05
C SER A 197 -1.86 8.92 -7.34
N THR A 198 -2.87 8.36 -6.70
CA THR A 198 -3.93 9.07 -5.99
C THR A 198 -4.18 8.37 -4.66
N ASN A 199 -4.49 9.14 -3.62
CA ASN A 199 -5.06 8.58 -2.42
C ASN A 199 -6.55 8.26 -2.71
N ILE A 200 -6.98 7.06 -2.37
CA ILE A 200 -8.34 6.58 -2.67
C ILE A 200 -9.33 7.15 -1.64
N VAL A 201 -9.07 6.88 -0.36
CA VAL A 201 -9.86 7.36 0.79
C VAL A 201 -8.93 7.70 1.96
N PRO A 202 -9.32 8.61 2.86
CA PRO A 202 -8.46 9.00 3.99
C PRO A 202 -8.40 7.96 5.12
N TRP A 203 -9.30 6.97 5.13
CA TRP A 203 -9.42 5.96 6.18
C TRP A 203 -8.66 4.68 5.79
N GLY A 204 -7.34 4.71 5.95
CA GLY A 204 -6.45 3.60 5.60
C GLY A 204 -6.54 2.43 6.56
N ILE A 205 -7.69 1.74 6.57
CA ILE A 205 -8.05 0.66 7.50
C ILE A 205 -8.13 -0.66 6.74
N LEU A 206 -8.93 -0.70 5.67
CA LEU A 206 -9.31 -1.95 4.99
C LEU A 206 -8.13 -2.59 4.27
N ILE A 207 -7.20 -1.80 3.75
CA ILE A 207 -6.02 -2.30 3.03
C ILE A 207 -4.76 -1.82 3.75
N GLY A 208 -4.81 -1.64 5.07
CA GLY A 208 -3.60 -1.46 5.87
C GLY A 208 -2.92 -0.09 5.75
N GLY A 209 -3.59 0.91 5.17
CA GLY A 209 -3.03 2.24 4.91
C GLY A 209 -2.57 2.45 3.47
N GLU A 210 -2.57 1.40 2.65
CA GLU A 210 -2.17 1.44 1.23
C GLU A 210 -3.10 2.31 0.39
N GLU A 211 -4.29 2.63 0.89
CA GLU A 211 -5.23 3.57 0.28
C GLU A 211 -4.65 4.99 0.13
N LEU A 212 -3.60 5.31 0.90
CA LEU A 212 -2.90 6.61 0.88
C LEU A 212 -1.74 6.60 -0.13
N HIS A 213 -2.06 6.19 -1.37
CA HIS A 213 -1.08 5.82 -2.39
C HIS A 213 -0.31 7.01 -2.99
N ASN A 214 -0.92 8.19 -3.14
CA ASN A 214 -0.22 9.39 -3.59
C ASN A 214 0.83 9.86 -2.57
N ASN A 215 0.50 9.78 -1.28
CA ASN A 215 1.46 10.07 -0.22
C ASN A 215 2.63 9.08 -0.25
N HIS A 216 2.31 7.80 -0.45
CA HIS A 216 3.26 6.72 -0.56
C HIS A 216 4.23 6.96 -1.73
N HIS A 217 3.75 7.15 -2.95
CA HIS A 217 4.60 7.40 -4.13
C HIS A 217 5.47 8.64 -3.98
N THR A 218 4.95 9.71 -3.36
CA THR A 218 5.72 10.92 -3.07
C THR A 218 6.87 10.66 -2.09
N TYR A 219 6.63 9.85 -1.05
CA TYR A 219 7.59 9.56 0.02
C TYR A 219 7.80 8.06 0.19
N ALA A 220 8.17 7.36 -0.89
CA ALA A 220 8.17 5.89 -0.95
C ALA A 220 8.97 5.20 0.18
N THR A 221 10.05 5.82 0.64
CA THR A 221 10.88 5.28 1.73
C THR A 221 10.34 5.55 3.15
N SER A 222 9.18 6.18 3.28
CA SER A 222 8.51 6.48 4.55
C SER A 222 7.82 5.25 5.13
N ALA A 223 7.96 5.01 6.43
CA ALA A 223 7.21 3.94 7.12
C ALA A 223 5.76 4.32 7.41
N LYS A 224 5.41 5.60 7.26
CA LYS A 224 4.09 6.17 7.49
C LYS A 224 3.51 6.70 6.17
N LEU A 225 2.35 6.18 5.78
CA LEU A 225 1.69 6.55 4.53
C LEU A 225 0.74 7.75 4.71
N SER A 226 0.23 7.99 5.92
CA SER A 226 -0.54 9.20 6.22
C SER A 226 0.33 10.43 6.43
N ASN A 227 -0.10 11.55 5.86
CA ASN A 227 0.62 12.82 5.91
C ASN A 227 -0.26 13.99 6.38
N LYS A 228 -1.55 14.00 6.04
CA LYS A 228 -2.50 15.01 6.54
C LYS A 228 -3.17 14.55 7.84
N TRP A 229 -3.67 15.49 8.62
CA TRP A 229 -4.20 15.24 9.96
C TRP A 229 -5.49 14.41 9.96
N TYR A 230 -6.26 14.45 8.87
CA TYR A 230 -7.50 13.69 8.68
C TYR A 230 -7.27 12.29 8.09
N GLU A 231 -6.02 11.96 7.77
CA GLU A 231 -5.68 10.65 7.21
C GLU A 231 -5.29 9.68 8.33
N PHE A 232 -5.90 8.51 8.30
CA PHE A 232 -5.59 7.42 9.22
C PHE A 232 -4.82 6.32 8.49
N ASP A 233 -3.74 5.83 9.10
CA ASP A 233 -2.92 4.73 8.58
C ASP A 233 -2.82 3.66 9.67
N ILE A 234 -3.58 2.58 9.51
CA ILE A 234 -3.59 1.49 10.49
C ILE A 234 -2.28 0.71 10.50
N GLY A 235 -1.60 0.59 9.36
CA GLY A 235 -0.28 -0.03 9.27
C GLY A 235 0.75 0.74 10.10
N TRP A 236 0.68 2.08 10.12
CA TRP A 236 1.51 2.90 10.99
C TRP A 236 1.21 2.68 12.48
N ALA A 237 -0.07 2.51 12.84
CA ALA A 237 -0.43 2.17 14.22
C ALA A 237 0.19 0.84 14.66
N TYR A 238 0.16 -0.19 13.82
CA TYR A 238 0.82 -1.47 14.09
C TYR A 238 2.35 -1.35 14.19
N ILE A 239 2.97 -0.58 13.30
CA ILE A 239 4.42 -0.31 13.36
C ILE A 239 4.78 0.41 14.67
N CYS A 240 3.95 1.34 15.14
CA CYS A 240 4.16 2.01 16.42
C CYS A 240 4.04 1.05 17.60
N ALA A 241 3.07 0.14 17.58
CA ALA A 241 2.93 -0.91 18.59
C ALA A 241 4.19 -1.81 18.61
N LEU A 242 4.62 -2.33 17.45
CA LEU A 242 5.84 -3.13 17.34
C LEU A 242 7.09 -2.36 17.81
N ARG A 243 7.20 -1.08 17.45
CA ARG A 243 8.30 -0.20 17.90
C ARG A 243 8.30 -0.04 19.42
N SER A 244 7.14 0.13 20.04
CA SER A 244 7.03 0.27 21.51
C SER A 244 7.49 -0.98 22.26
N LEU A 245 7.37 -2.15 21.61
CA LEU A 245 7.84 -3.44 22.11
C LEU A 245 9.32 -3.73 21.74
N GLY A 246 10.02 -2.79 21.08
CA GLY A 246 11.39 -3.00 20.60
C GLY A 246 11.50 -3.95 19.39
N LEU A 247 10.39 -4.29 18.74
CA LEU A 247 10.31 -5.24 17.64
C LEU A 247 10.41 -4.60 16.25
N ALA A 248 10.41 -3.27 16.17
CA ALA A 248 10.57 -2.53 14.91
C ALA A 248 11.41 -1.25 15.12
N LYS A 249 12.25 -0.93 14.14
CA LYS A 249 13.02 0.32 14.08
C LYS A 249 12.66 1.09 12.81
N VAL A 250 11.91 2.18 12.97
CA VAL A 250 11.56 3.08 11.86
C VAL A 250 12.81 3.84 11.42
N LYS A 251 13.09 3.83 10.11
CA LYS A 251 14.23 4.57 9.53
C LYS A 251 13.85 5.95 9.07
N LYS A 252 12.70 6.06 8.38
CA LYS A 252 12.28 7.29 7.72
C LYS A 252 10.78 7.52 7.89
N VAL A 253 10.43 8.80 7.99
CA VAL A 253 9.07 9.34 7.97
C VAL A 253 9.07 10.53 7.03
N PRO A 254 7.91 11.02 6.55
CA PRO A 254 7.87 12.16 5.65
C PRO A 254 8.48 13.39 6.34
N PRO A 255 9.32 14.17 5.65
CA PRO A 255 9.92 15.36 6.21
C PRO A 255 8.81 16.36 6.59
N LYS A 256 8.96 16.99 7.76
CA LYS A 256 8.10 18.10 8.16
C LYS A 256 8.91 19.40 8.02
N PRO A 257 8.52 20.31 7.11
CA PRO A 257 9.24 21.57 6.99
C PRO A 257 9.06 22.38 8.27
N ILE A 258 10.18 22.87 8.79
CA ILE A 258 10.20 23.81 9.89
C ILE A 258 10.20 25.21 9.25
N LEU A 259 9.18 26.00 9.57
CA LEU A 259 9.13 27.39 9.12
C LEU A 259 10.06 28.22 10.03
N SER A 260 10.90 29.04 9.40
CA SER A 260 11.81 29.99 10.06
C SER A 260 11.50 31.40 9.61
N GLU A 261 12.09 32.38 10.28
CA GLU A 261 12.09 33.77 9.81
C GLU A 261 12.71 33.87 8.41
N VAL A 262 12.21 34.84 7.64
CA VAL A 262 12.70 35.12 6.29
C VAL A 262 14.13 35.66 6.40
N ARG A 263 15.04 35.00 5.70
CA ARG A 263 16.46 35.37 5.63
C ARG A 263 16.93 35.36 4.17
N PRO A 264 18.03 36.05 3.83
CA PRO A 264 18.64 35.93 2.51
C PRO A 264 18.90 34.46 2.15
N ALA A 265 18.62 34.08 0.91
CA ALA A 265 18.81 32.71 0.45
C ALA A 265 20.29 32.34 0.45
N ASP A 266 20.61 31.18 1.01
CA ASP A 266 21.93 30.57 1.09
C ASP A 266 21.89 29.12 0.60
N ASP A 267 23.04 28.44 0.55
CA ASP A 267 23.12 27.03 0.13
C ASP A 267 22.21 26.12 0.96
N LYS A 268 22.07 26.42 2.27
CA LYS A 268 21.16 25.68 3.17
C LYS A 268 19.69 25.88 2.81
N THR A 269 19.33 27.06 2.31
CA THR A 269 17.99 27.35 1.81
C THR A 269 17.71 26.53 0.56
N LEU A 270 18.67 26.42 -0.37
CA LEU A 270 18.55 25.57 -1.55
C LEU A 270 18.39 24.09 -1.18
N GLU A 271 19.23 23.57 -0.28
CA GLU A 271 19.11 22.19 0.24
C GLU A 271 17.74 21.93 0.87
N ALA A 272 17.25 22.87 1.69
CA ALA A 272 15.93 22.76 2.32
C ALA A 272 14.80 22.76 1.27
N ILE A 273 14.90 23.58 0.22
CA ILE A 273 13.92 23.59 -0.87
C ILE A 273 13.93 22.27 -1.62
N ILE A 274 15.11 21.75 -1.99
CA ILE A 274 15.24 20.48 -2.72
C ILE A 274 14.68 19.31 -1.89
N ALA A 275 14.99 19.28 -0.59
CA ALA A 275 14.55 18.24 0.34
C ALA A 275 13.04 18.27 0.60
N ASN A 276 12.40 19.45 0.54
CA ASN A 276 10.98 19.65 0.86
C ASN A 276 10.14 20.03 -0.37
N ARG A 277 10.67 19.83 -1.59
CA ARG A 277 10.08 20.34 -2.85
C ARG A 277 8.59 20.02 -3.00
N TYR A 278 8.17 18.80 -2.66
CA TYR A 278 6.77 18.39 -2.79
C TYR A 278 5.83 19.15 -1.85
N GLU A 279 6.23 19.31 -0.59
CA GLU A 279 5.43 20.07 0.39
C GLU A 279 5.44 21.57 0.06
N ILE A 280 6.55 22.11 -0.46
CA ILE A 280 6.63 23.50 -0.91
C ILE A 280 5.70 23.72 -2.11
N MET A 281 5.74 22.86 -3.14
CA MET A 281 4.88 22.98 -4.32
C MET A 281 3.39 22.84 -3.96
N ALA A 282 3.05 21.90 -3.08
CA ALA A 282 1.69 21.73 -2.59
C ALA A 282 1.17 22.99 -1.88
N ARG A 283 2.00 23.63 -1.03
CA ARG A 283 1.66 24.90 -0.37
C ARG A 283 1.61 26.06 -1.34
N TYR A 284 2.57 26.16 -2.25
CA TYR A 284 2.66 27.23 -3.24
C TYR A 284 1.40 27.29 -4.10
N SER A 285 0.95 26.14 -4.64
CA SER A 285 -0.29 26.07 -5.43
C SER A 285 -1.50 26.60 -4.64
N LYS A 286 -1.63 26.24 -3.36
CA LYS A 286 -2.70 26.72 -2.49
C LYS A 286 -2.60 28.22 -2.20
N THR A 287 -1.40 28.72 -1.90
CA THR A 287 -1.15 30.13 -1.63
C THR A 287 -1.37 30.98 -2.87
N LEU A 288 -0.91 30.53 -4.04
CA LEU A 288 -1.11 31.20 -5.32
C LEU A 288 -2.59 31.32 -5.67
N LYS A 289 -3.36 30.24 -5.54
CA LYS A 289 -4.82 30.27 -5.73
C LYS A 289 -5.50 31.28 -4.81
N ARG A 290 -5.09 31.34 -3.53
CA ARG A 290 -5.61 32.33 -2.57
C ARG A 290 -5.23 33.76 -2.96
N CYS A 291 -3.97 33.98 -3.36
CA CYS A 291 -3.50 35.29 -3.78
C CYS A 291 -4.26 35.79 -5.01
N ILE A 292 -4.42 34.93 -6.03
CA ILE A 292 -5.19 35.23 -7.23
C ILE A 292 -6.64 35.54 -6.87
N ALA A 293 -7.29 34.72 -6.02
CA ALA A 293 -8.66 34.98 -5.59
C ALA A 293 -8.82 36.33 -4.88
N ASN A 294 -7.87 36.68 -3.99
CA ASN A 294 -7.84 37.97 -3.33
C ASN A 294 -7.63 39.12 -4.31
N GLU A 295 -6.74 38.96 -5.30
CA GLU A 295 -6.48 39.97 -6.33
C GLU A 295 -7.70 40.19 -7.22
N PHE A 296 -8.39 39.11 -7.63
CA PHE A 296 -9.65 39.21 -8.37
C PHE A 296 -10.71 39.97 -7.57
N GLN A 297 -10.84 39.68 -6.27
CA GLN A 297 -11.77 40.41 -5.41
C GLN A 297 -11.39 41.90 -5.31
N HIS A 298 -10.11 42.20 -5.13
CA HIS A 298 -9.62 43.58 -5.09
C HIS A 298 -9.90 44.34 -6.40
N MET A 299 -9.66 43.70 -7.55
CA MET A 299 -9.96 44.27 -8.87
C MET A 299 -11.46 44.49 -9.08
N GLN A 300 -12.33 43.60 -8.59
CA GLN A 300 -13.79 43.78 -8.64
C GLN A 300 -14.24 44.97 -7.77
N GLU A 301 -13.70 45.09 -6.55
CA GLU A 301 -13.95 46.22 -5.67
C GLU A 301 -13.49 47.54 -6.32
N PHE A 302 -12.26 47.56 -6.84
CA PHE A 302 -11.71 48.73 -7.54
C PHE A 302 -12.53 49.13 -8.77
N ALA A 303 -12.93 48.16 -9.61
CA ALA A 303 -13.79 48.40 -10.76
C ALA A 303 -15.16 48.98 -10.36
N SER A 304 -15.73 48.54 -9.24
CA SER A 304 -17.01 49.07 -8.73
C SER A 304 -16.93 50.55 -8.34
N HIS A 305 -15.76 51.01 -7.91
CA HIS A 305 -15.50 52.42 -7.58
C HIS A 305 -15.22 53.29 -8.82
N LEU A 306 -14.79 52.69 -9.94
CA LEU A 306 -14.46 53.42 -11.15
C LEU A 306 -15.67 53.83 -12.00
N LYS A 307 -16.88 53.31 -11.74
CA LYS A 307 -18.20 53.74 -12.25
C LYS A 307 -18.37 54.09 -13.74
N ASP A 308 -17.38 53.88 -14.60
CA ASP A 308 -17.47 54.04 -16.05
C ASP A 308 -17.06 52.72 -16.70
N ALA A 309 -18.05 51.84 -16.79
CA ALA A 309 -17.98 50.60 -17.54
C ALA A 309 -17.91 50.93 -19.03
N ARG A 310 -16.69 50.96 -19.58
CA ARG A 310 -16.45 50.65 -20.99
C ARG A 310 -15.39 49.57 -21.09
N ASP A 311 -15.90 48.35 -21.19
CA ASP A 311 -15.42 47.22 -21.97
C ASP A 311 -13.89 47.05 -22.04
N TRP A 312 -13.36 46.23 -21.13
CA TRP A 312 -12.06 45.57 -21.30
C TRP A 312 -12.14 44.09 -20.93
N LEU A 313 -13.08 43.37 -21.55
CA LEU A 313 -13.02 41.93 -21.79
C LEU A 313 -13.02 41.70 -23.30
#